data_AF-A0A955Z2X0-F1
#
_entry.id   AF-A0A955Z2X0-F1
#
_cell.length_a   1.000
_cell.length_b   1.000
_cell.length_c   1.000
_cell.angle_alpha   90.00
_cell.angle_beta   90.00
_cell.angle_gamma   90.00
#
_symmetry.space_group_name_H-M   'P 1'
#
loop_
_entity.id
_entity.type
_entity.pdbx_description
1 polymer ?
#
loop_
_entity_poly.entity_id
_entity_poly.type
_entity_poly.pdbx_seq_one_letter_code
_entity_poly.pdbx_strand_id
1 'polypeptide(L)'
;MKLRRALLGAVVAATPLVACQLLVGIDDDTFTVVPPVAPPAPSPDASSDEAAALPDLCEHRGPPPRPEGGAGGENRMFVLAVARYVLNDSTAGFDLDEVCSCDPLDRSKGAGQPTCVRSSAAPREAECDSDGGVDNAMGRALEVVSGLVDVAKGFNRQVACGRGTLLLVISNYNGEADDLDVKVSLIETLGISTDGGAGQDADPGCAVDGEAPTAPPKGDGTDYWNVPLGATPGLRTQVNGWVKDYRLAIDARRSSSTLPFYFGETLAELSGVVLTGQLVPLGPTGEVLDGGLDAGAPTSFRLVDGTLAGRAPVQQLVVGAGLVDDGNVLACKSPLFETLIRPSVCAAVDTMHDTSLDLRGLPCDAVSVTARFDAVPANIGAQQPRMPRTPCGPDWDKQGCN
;
A
#
# COMPACT_ATOMS: atom_id res chain seq x y z
N MET A 1 24.27 61.71 31.79
CA MET A 1 22.97 61.61 32.53
C MET A 1 22.72 60.14 32.87
N LYS A 2 22.38 59.85 34.14
CA LYS A 2 21.48 58.79 34.66
C LYS A 2 21.08 57.72 33.61
N LEU A 3 21.53 56.47 33.62
CA LEU A 3 21.58 55.47 34.70
C LEU A 3 20.26 55.30 35.47
N ARG A 4 19.51 54.23 35.16
CA ARG A 4 18.55 53.58 36.08
C ARG A 4 18.60 52.06 35.92
N ARG A 5 18.89 51.38 37.03
CA ARG A 5 18.68 49.94 37.25
C ARG A 5 17.34 49.74 37.96
N ALA A 6 16.65 48.66 37.65
CA ALA A 6 15.70 47.91 38.51
C ALA A 6 15.59 46.52 37.82
N LEU A 7 16.05 45.39 38.34
CA LEU A 7 16.16 44.87 39.71
C LEU A 7 14.79 44.46 40.30
N LEU A 8 14.39 43.24 39.93
CA LEU A 8 13.43 42.40 40.65
C LEU A 8 13.99 40.98 40.70
N GLY A 9 14.40 40.56 41.89
CA GLY A 9 14.31 39.16 42.32
C GLY A 9 13.11 39.03 43.28
N ALA A 10 12.80 37.89 43.90
CA ALA A 10 13.38 36.54 43.82
C ALA A 10 12.39 35.56 44.51
N VAL A 11 12.72 34.25 44.55
CA VAL A 11 12.04 33.18 45.31
C VAL A 11 10.67 32.81 44.70
N VAL A 12 10.37 31.57 44.29
CA VAL A 12 10.05 30.33 45.05
C VAL A 12 10.14 29.17 44.02
N ALA A 13 10.66 27.96 44.26
CA ALA A 13 11.46 27.39 45.36
C ALA A 13 12.21 26.14 44.81
N ALA A 14 12.70 25.23 45.67
CA ALA A 14 13.27 23.93 45.28
C ALA A 14 12.39 22.76 45.74
N THR A 15 12.27 21.71 44.93
CA THR A 15 11.73 20.39 45.31
C THR A 15 12.61 19.30 44.71
N PRO A 16 13.17 18.38 45.52
CA PRO A 16 13.89 17.22 45.03
C PRO A 16 12.95 16.03 44.77
N LEU A 17 13.35 15.17 43.83
CA LEU A 17 13.19 13.71 43.82
C LEU A 17 12.02 13.09 44.64
N VAL A 18 10.98 12.61 43.96
CA VAL A 18 10.45 11.22 43.99
C VAL A 18 9.29 11.13 43.00
N ALA A 19 9.47 10.39 41.89
CA ALA A 19 8.40 9.87 41.03
C ALA A 19 8.90 8.76 40.07
N CYS A 20 9.80 7.89 40.55
CA CYS A 20 9.94 6.56 39.93
C CYS A 20 8.84 5.66 40.53
N GLN A 21 8.32 4.73 39.72
CA GLN A 21 7.21 3.81 40.04
C GLN A 21 5.81 4.44 40.04
N LEU A 22 5.26 4.62 38.84
CA LEU A 22 3.88 4.22 38.51
C LEU A 22 3.74 4.04 36.97
N LEU A 23 4.69 3.31 36.38
CA LEU A 23 4.41 2.57 35.14
C LEU A 23 3.57 1.36 35.57
N VAL A 24 2.26 1.58 35.69
CA VAL A 24 1.29 0.49 35.69
C VAL A 24 1.38 -0.13 34.30
N GLY A 25 1.62 -1.44 34.23
CA GLY A 25 1.45 -2.16 32.99
C GLY A 25 0.00 -2.00 32.54
N ILE A 26 -0.20 -1.34 31.40
CA ILE A 26 -1.44 -1.50 30.66
C ILE A 26 -1.31 -2.88 30.03
N ASP A 27 -1.90 -3.89 30.67
CA ASP A 27 -2.22 -5.13 29.98
C ASP A 27 -3.26 -4.79 28.91
N ASP A 28 -2.99 -5.14 27.65
CA ASP A 28 -3.91 -4.96 26.50
C ASP A 28 -5.22 -5.78 26.65
N ASP A 29 -5.33 -6.58 27.72
CA ASP A 29 -6.42 -7.46 28.09
C ASP A 29 -7.76 -6.76 28.42
N THR A 30 -7.82 -5.42 28.40
CA THR A 30 -8.99 -4.65 28.88
C THR A 30 -9.67 -3.75 27.84
N PHE A 31 -9.59 -4.11 26.55
CA PHE A 31 -10.66 -3.74 25.62
C PHE A 31 -11.96 -4.48 26.01
N THR A 32 -12.76 -3.87 26.89
CA THR A 32 -14.15 -4.27 27.09
C THR A 32 -14.98 -3.87 25.88
N VAL A 33 -14.85 -4.64 24.81
CA VAL A 33 -15.86 -4.73 23.76
C VAL A 33 -17.16 -5.11 24.46
N VAL A 34 -18.15 -4.22 24.44
CA VAL A 34 -19.51 -4.58 24.84
C VAL A 34 -19.92 -5.72 23.90
N PRO A 35 -20.13 -6.96 24.40
CA PRO A 35 -20.37 -8.08 23.51
C PRO A 35 -21.59 -7.73 22.65
N PRO A 36 -21.48 -7.87 21.30
CA PRO A 36 -22.59 -7.54 20.43
C PRO A 36 -23.81 -8.32 20.91
N VAL A 37 -24.95 -7.64 21.02
CA VAL A 37 -26.22 -8.27 21.40
C VAL A 37 -26.42 -9.43 20.45
N ALA A 38 -26.37 -10.66 20.99
CA ALA A 38 -26.35 -11.86 20.17
C ALA A 38 -27.53 -11.80 19.19
N PRO A 39 -27.29 -11.90 17.87
CA PRO A 39 -28.37 -11.85 16.91
C PRO A 39 -29.40 -12.93 17.25
N PRO A 40 -30.70 -12.64 17.11
CA PRO A 40 -31.74 -13.59 17.48
C PRO A 40 -31.49 -14.92 16.78
N ALA A 41 -31.54 -16.02 17.54
CA ALA A 41 -31.23 -17.34 17.02
C ALA A 41 -32.05 -17.62 15.75
N PRO A 42 -31.43 -18.14 14.66
CA PRO A 42 -32.13 -18.36 13.41
C PRO A 42 -33.31 -19.31 13.65
N SER A 43 -34.51 -18.88 13.26
CA SER A 43 -35.70 -19.72 13.38
C SER A 43 -35.55 -20.95 12.47
N PRO A 44 -35.72 -22.17 12.98
CA PRO A 44 -35.33 -23.39 12.25
C PRO A 44 -36.26 -23.80 11.10
N ASP A 45 -37.35 -23.06 10.84
CA ASP A 45 -38.46 -23.46 9.97
C ASP A 45 -38.65 -22.53 8.76
N ALA A 46 -37.58 -22.24 8.02
CA ALA A 46 -37.65 -21.66 6.67
C ALA A 46 -37.02 -22.63 5.66
N SER A 47 -37.87 -23.45 5.03
CA SER A 47 -37.46 -24.29 3.89
C SER A 47 -36.91 -23.39 2.77
N SER A 48 -35.70 -23.67 2.33
CA SER A 48 -35.05 -22.98 1.20
C SER A 48 -35.67 -23.41 -0.12
N ASP A 49 -36.90 -22.96 -0.40
CA ASP A 49 -37.29 -22.71 -1.78
C ASP A 49 -36.33 -21.65 -2.32
N GLU A 50 -35.74 -21.90 -3.49
CA GLU A 50 -34.93 -20.94 -4.23
C GLU A 50 -35.84 -19.81 -4.75
N ALA A 51 -36.30 -18.94 -3.84
CA ALA A 51 -36.73 -17.60 -4.19
C ALA A 51 -35.52 -16.93 -4.85
N ALA A 52 -35.53 -16.90 -6.19
CA ALA A 52 -34.41 -16.44 -7.01
C ALA A 52 -33.85 -15.15 -6.41
N ALA A 53 -32.62 -15.22 -5.92
CA ALA A 53 -31.98 -14.11 -5.25
C ALA A 53 -32.08 -12.90 -6.17
N LEU A 54 -32.68 -11.82 -5.67
CA LEU A 54 -32.77 -10.58 -6.43
C LEU A 54 -31.33 -10.20 -6.81
N PRO A 55 -31.07 -9.84 -8.09
CA PRO A 55 -29.73 -9.57 -8.55
C PRO A 55 -29.13 -8.50 -7.67
N ASP A 56 -27.84 -8.65 -7.38
CA ASP A 56 -27.10 -7.55 -6.77
C ASP A 56 -27.14 -6.35 -7.73
N LEU A 57 -27.44 -5.20 -7.15
CA LEU A 57 -27.56 -3.94 -7.89
C LEU A 57 -26.38 -3.01 -7.59
N CYS A 58 -25.50 -3.34 -6.64
CA CYS A 58 -24.22 -2.65 -6.56
C CYS A 58 -23.33 -3.08 -7.73
N GLU A 59 -22.79 -2.10 -8.45
CA GLU A 59 -21.79 -2.33 -9.50
C GLU A 59 -20.40 -2.51 -8.87
N HIS A 60 -20.23 -3.63 -8.15
CA HIS A 60 -19.00 -3.98 -7.43
C HIS A 60 -17.76 -3.84 -8.33
N ARG A 61 -16.82 -2.99 -7.92
CA ARG A 61 -15.66 -2.64 -8.75
C ARG A 61 -14.56 -3.68 -8.62
N GLY A 62 -14.65 -4.71 -9.46
CA GLY A 62 -13.64 -5.75 -9.59
C GLY A 62 -12.52 -5.46 -10.60
N PRO A 63 -11.46 -6.31 -10.64
CA PRO A 63 -10.49 -6.31 -11.73
C PRO A 63 -11.13 -6.74 -13.06
N PRO A 64 -10.46 -6.50 -14.21
CA PRO A 64 -10.92 -6.96 -15.53
C PRO A 64 -11.24 -8.46 -15.52
N PRO A 65 -12.32 -8.90 -16.20
CA PRO A 65 -12.70 -10.31 -16.21
C PRO A 65 -11.58 -11.17 -16.82
N ARG A 66 -11.49 -12.43 -16.39
CA ARG A 66 -10.59 -13.42 -17.01
C ARG A 66 -10.88 -13.55 -18.52
N PRO A 67 -9.86 -13.80 -19.36
CA PRO A 67 -10.09 -14.14 -20.75
C PRO A 67 -10.76 -15.53 -20.83
N GLU A 68 -11.42 -15.83 -21.96
CA GLU A 68 -12.07 -17.14 -22.16
C GLU A 68 -11.08 -18.24 -22.58
N GLY A 69 -9.88 -17.84 -23.02
CA GLY A 69 -8.78 -18.68 -23.42
C GLY A 69 -7.48 -17.86 -23.48
N GLY A 70 -6.37 -18.52 -23.80
CA GLY A 70 -5.10 -17.86 -24.09
C GLY A 70 -4.37 -18.63 -25.18
N ALA A 71 -3.58 -17.94 -25.99
CA ALA A 71 -2.75 -18.60 -26.98
C ALA A 71 -1.57 -19.33 -26.29
N GLY A 72 -1.20 -20.50 -26.81
CA GLY A 72 -0.03 -21.24 -26.35
C GLY A 72 1.26 -20.61 -26.86
N GLY A 73 1.81 -19.65 -26.11
CA GLY A 73 3.11 -19.03 -26.37
C GLY A 73 4.26 -19.65 -25.57
N GLU A 74 5.47 -19.11 -25.74
CA GLU A 74 6.60 -19.44 -24.89
C GLU A 74 6.53 -18.59 -23.61
N ASN A 75 6.54 -19.23 -22.44
CA ASN A 75 6.40 -18.56 -21.15
C ASN A 75 7.66 -17.75 -20.81
N ARG A 76 7.50 -16.44 -20.62
CA ARG A 76 8.58 -15.48 -20.35
C ARG A 76 8.56 -14.99 -18.90
N MET A 77 9.69 -14.42 -18.49
CA MET A 77 9.81 -13.62 -17.27
C MET A 77 10.40 -12.26 -17.65
N PHE A 78 9.86 -11.19 -17.07
CA PHE A 78 10.39 -9.84 -17.19
C PHE A 78 10.16 -9.08 -15.88
N VAL A 79 10.91 -8.00 -15.69
CA VAL A 79 10.92 -7.21 -14.46
C VAL A 79 10.63 -5.75 -14.79
N LEU A 80 9.72 -5.15 -14.03
CA LEU A 80 9.39 -3.73 -14.11
C LEU A 80 9.72 -3.05 -12.78
N ALA A 81 10.35 -1.89 -12.81
CA ALA A 81 10.48 -1.03 -11.63
C ALA A 81 9.33 -0.03 -11.59
N VAL A 82 8.66 0.12 -10.45
CA VAL A 82 7.68 1.19 -10.24
C VAL A 82 8.41 2.53 -10.38
N ALA A 83 7.98 3.35 -11.34
CA ALA A 83 8.59 4.64 -11.68
C ALA A 83 7.82 5.83 -11.08
N ARG A 84 6.53 5.66 -10.81
CA ARG A 84 5.64 6.70 -10.27
C ARG A 84 4.57 6.09 -9.39
N TYR A 85 4.17 6.83 -8.37
CA TYR A 85 3.11 6.48 -7.42
C TYR A 85 2.15 7.64 -7.18
N VAL A 86 0.88 7.34 -6.98
CA VAL A 86 -0.19 8.28 -6.61
C VAL A 86 -1.06 7.60 -5.55
N LEU A 87 -1.18 8.22 -4.37
CA LEU A 87 -1.89 7.67 -3.21
C LEU A 87 -3.15 8.46 -2.83
N ASN A 88 -3.32 9.66 -3.38
CA ASN A 88 -4.39 10.61 -3.08
C ASN A 88 -5.48 10.65 -4.18
N ASP A 89 -5.68 9.53 -4.88
CA ASP A 89 -6.81 9.35 -5.81
C ASP A 89 -7.90 8.56 -5.06
N SER A 90 -8.74 9.25 -4.28
CA SER A 90 -9.84 8.66 -3.50
C SER A 90 -10.94 8.01 -4.37
N THR A 91 -10.91 8.25 -5.69
CA THR A 91 -11.82 7.64 -6.67
C THR A 91 -11.24 6.38 -7.31
N ALA A 92 -9.95 6.10 -7.12
CA ALA A 92 -9.31 4.87 -7.54
C ALA A 92 -9.40 3.80 -6.44
N GLY A 93 -9.51 2.55 -6.89
CA GLY A 93 -9.50 1.37 -6.04
C GLY A 93 -10.39 0.28 -6.59
N PHE A 94 -10.59 -0.72 -5.76
CA PHE A 94 -11.46 -1.86 -5.98
C PHE A 94 -12.33 -2.04 -4.74
N ASP A 95 -13.39 -2.79 -4.90
CA ASP A 95 -14.07 -3.42 -3.78
C ASP A 95 -13.21 -4.60 -3.29
N LEU A 96 -12.71 -4.51 -2.05
CA LEU A 96 -11.78 -5.48 -1.45
C LEU A 96 -12.49 -6.50 -0.55
N ASP A 97 -13.75 -6.28 -0.18
CA ASP A 97 -14.47 -7.14 0.77
C ASP A 97 -15.79 -7.73 0.23
N GLU A 98 -16.13 -7.38 -1.01
CA GLU A 98 -17.33 -7.77 -1.76
C GLU A 98 -18.63 -7.23 -1.15
N VAL A 99 -18.58 -6.05 -0.53
CA VAL A 99 -19.71 -5.32 0.07
C VAL A 99 -19.74 -3.88 -0.44
N CYS A 100 -20.93 -3.28 -0.50
CA CYS A 100 -21.09 -1.86 -0.79
C CYS A 100 -21.70 -1.17 0.43
N SER A 101 -20.86 -0.86 1.40
CA SER A 101 -21.26 -0.31 2.70
C SER A 101 -22.11 0.94 2.53
N CYS A 102 -23.24 0.96 3.22
CA CYS A 102 -24.31 1.96 3.15
C CYS A 102 -25.20 1.94 1.88
N ASP A 103 -24.97 1.10 0.86
CA ASP A 103 -25.91 0.99 -0.26
C ASP A 103 -27.12 0.09 0.12
N PRO A 104 -28.36 0.61 0.19
CA PRO A 104 -29.56 -0.21 0.46
C PRO A 104 -29.93 -1.16 -0.70
N LEU A 105 -29.25 -1.06 -1.84
CA LEU A 105 -29.40 -1.94 -2.99
C LEU A 105 -28.41 -3.12 -2.98
N ASP A 106 -27.38 -3.08 -2.14
CA ASP A 106 -26.41 -4.17 -1.96
C ASP A 106 -27.13 -5.47 -1.52
N ARG A 107 -26.92 -6.55 -2.28
CA ARG A 107 -27.43 -7.91 -2.01
C ARG A 107 -26.32 -8.93 -1.75
N SER A 108 -25.10 -8.45 -1.50
CA SER A 108 -23.95 -9.24 -1.12
C SER A 108 -24.17 -9.91 0.24
N LYS A 109 -23.14 -10.62 0.71
CA LYS A 109 -23.15 -11.22 2.05
C LYS A 109 -23.22 -10.18 3.18
N GLY A 110 -22.75 -8.96 2.93
CA GLY A 110 -22.79 -7.87 3.89
C GLY A 110 -24.13 -7.13 3.92
N ALA A 111 -24.88 -7.14 2.81
CA ALA A 111 -26.14 -6.40 2.65
C ALA A 111 -26.01 -4.92 3.07
N GLY A 112 -24.95 -4.26 2.62
CA GLY A 112 -24.61 -2.87 2.91
C GLY A 112 -24.07 -2.60 4.33
N GLN A 113 -23.75 -3.63 5.12
CA GLN A 113 -23.16 -3.48 6.45
C GLN A 113 -21.63 -3.47 6.39
N PRO A 114 -20.94 -2.57 7.12
CA PRO A 114 -19.47 -2.58 7.20
C PRO A 114 -18.93 -3.93 7.67
N THR A 115 -17.81 -4.37 7.09
CA THR A 115 -17.23 -5.69 7.36
C THR A 115 -16.65 -5.87 8.75
N CYS A 116 -16.39 -4.78 9.47
CA CYS A 116 -15.92 -4.79 10.86
C CYS A 116 -16.43 -3.58 11.66
N VAL A 117 -16.27 -3.66 12.98
CA VAL A 117 -16.65 -2.61 13.92
C VAL A 117 -15.56 -1.56 13.98
N ARG A 118 -15.83 -0.37 13.43
CA ARG A 118 -14.88 0.74 13.43
C ARG A 118 -14.72 1.37 14.81
N SER A 119 -13.59 2.04 15.03
CA SER A 119 -13.36 2.82 16.26
C SER A 119 -14.38 3.95 16.37
N SER A 120 -14.85 4.24 17.59
CA SER A 120 -15.75 5.38 17.85
C SER A 120 -15.11 6.75 17.61
N ALA A 121 -13.81 6.79 17.29
CA ALA A 121 -13.09 7.98 16.86
C ALA A 121 -13.13 8.21 15.33
N ALA A 122 -13.58 7.22 14.55
CA ALA A 122 -13.71 7.36 13.10
C ALA A 122 -14.84 8.36 12.74
N PRO A 123 -14.66 9.23 11.73
CA PRO A 123 -15.74 10.07 11.21
C PRO A 123 -16.88 9.23 10.64
N ARG A 124 -18.14 9.62 10.87
CA ARG A 124 -19.30 8.93 10.27
C ARG A 124 -19.25 8.89 8.74
N GLU A 125 -18.71 9.92 8.11
CA GLU A 125 -18.56 10.02 6.66
C GLU A 125 -17.56 8.98 6.11
N ALA A 126 -16.72 8.38 6.97
CA ALA A 126 -15.88 7.28 6.57
C ALA A 126 -16.62 5.93 6.49
N GLU A 127 -17.78 5.78 7.16
CA GLU A 127 -18.52 4.51 7.35
C GLU A 127 -18.99 3.84 6.05
N CYS A 128 -19.03 4.59 4.95
CA CYS A 128 -19.57 4.16 3.66
C CYS A 128 -18.47 4.11 2.59
N ASP A 129 -18.67 3.25 1.60
CA ASP A 129 -17.70 3.05 0.53
C ASP A 129 -17.92 4.05 -0.62
N SER A 130 -16.91 4.21 -1.47
CA SER A 130 -17.05 5.03 -2.68
C SER A 130 -17.85 4.27 -3.76
N ASP A 131 -18.33 4.96 -4.80
CA ASP A 131 -19.13 4.37 -5.90
C ASP A 131 -18.59 3.01 -6.37
N GLY A 132 -19.46 1.99 -6.35
CA GLY A 132 -19.11 0.60 -6.72
C GLY A 132 -18.38 -0.19 -5.62
N GLY A 133 -18.58 0.17 -4.34
CA GLY A 133 -17.96 -0.51 -3.19
C GLY A 133 -16.47 -0.21 -3.04
N VAL A 134 -15.98 0.94 -3.53
CA VAL A 134 -14.52 1.18 -3.59
C VAL A 134 -13.92 1.49 -2.22
N ASP A 135 -13.07 0.57 -1.80
CA ASP A 135 -12.27 0.59 -0.57
C ASP A 135 -10.98 1.41 -0.75
N ASN A 136 -10.99 2.65 -0.24
CA ASN A 136 -9.82 3.52 -0.23
C ASN A 136 -9.86 4.57 0.91
N ALA A 137 -10.04 4.13 2.15
CA ALA A 137 -10.04 5.01 3.32
C ALA A 137 -8.69 5.71 3.51
N MET A 138 -7.57 5.08 3.16
CA MET A 138 -6.26 5.76 3.17
C MET A 138 -6.21 6.94 2.19
N GLY A 139 -6.75 6.81 0.97
CA GLY A 139 -6.81 7.91 0.00
C GLY A 139 -7.56 9.12 0.57
N ARG A 140 -8.73 8.87 1.18
CA ARG A 140 -9.54 9.90 1.87
C ARG A 140 -8.80 10.52 3.07
N ALA A 141 -8.10 9.72 3.87
CA ALA A 141 -7.30 10.22 5.00
C ALA A 141 -6.09 11.05 4.54
N LEU A 142 -5.45 10.67 3.43
CA LEU A 142 -4.35 11.41 2.84
C LEU A 142 -4.78 12.77 2.28
N GLU A 143 -6.01 12.94 1.78
CA GLU A 143 -6.51 14.26 1.38
C GLU A 143 -6.47 15.26 2.54
N VAL A 144 -6.81 14.84 3.76
CA VAL A 144 -6.78 15.67 4.98
C VAL A 144 -5.35 16.08 5.36
N VAL A 145 -4.37 15.18 5.26
CA VAL A 145 -2.98 15.44 5.69
C VAL A 145 -2.04 15.91 4.57
N SER A 146 -2.42 15.78 3.29
CA SER A 146 -1.57 16.13 2.13
C SER A 146 -1.18 17.60 2.07
N GLY A 147 -1.96 18.50 2.68
CA GLY A 147 -1.60 19.91 2.87
C GLY A 147 -0.43 20.15 3.82
N LEU A 148 0.05 19.11 4.52
CA LEU A 148 1.13 19.16 5.50
C LEU A 148 2.25 18.15 5.20
N VAL A 149 1.89 16.93 4.79
CA VAL A 149 2.84 15.86 4.47
C VAL A 149 2.41 15.15 3.17
N ASP A 150 3.23 15.29 2.13
CA ASP A 150 3.02 14.61 0.85
C ASP A 150 3.80 13.28 0.81
N VAL A 151 3.15 12.22 1.29
CA VAL A 151 3.71 10.86 1.35
C VAL A 151 4.09 10.35 -0.04
N ALA A 152 3.29 10.66 -1.06
CA ALA A 152 3.54 10.23 -2.43
C ALA A 152 4.77 10.95 -3.03
N LYS A 153 4.97 12.24 -2.75
CA LYS A 153 6.18 12.98 -3.14
C LYS A 153 7.44 12.44 -2.46
N GLY A 154 7.36 12.04 -1.19
CA GLY A 154 8.46 11.36 -0.50
C GLY A 154 8.90 10.11 -1.25
N PHE A 155 7.96 9.20 -1.51
CA PHE A 155 8.22 7.98 -2.29
C PHE A 155 8.71 8.28 -3.72
N ASN A 156 8.02 9.14 -4.48
CA ASN A 156 8.40 9.50 -5.84
C ASN A 156 9.81 10.12 -5.92
N ARG A 157 10.24 10.86 -4.90
CA ARG A 157 11.63 11.35 -4.79
C ARG A 157 12.61 10.19 -4.55
N GLN A 158 12.31 9.24 -3.67
CA GLN A 158 13.15 8.04 -3.47
C GLN A 158 13.32 7.24 -4.76
N VAL A 159 12.25 7.06 -5.54
CA VAL A 159 12.28 6.41 -6.87
C VAL A 159 13.11 7.22 -7.87
N ALA A 160 12.84 8.51 -8.03
CA ALA A 160 13.54 9.39 -8.96
C ALA A 160 15.03 9.52 -8.66
N CYS A 161 15.42 9.41 -7.38
CA CYS A 161 16.82 9.36 -6.96
C CYS A 161 17.47 7.98 -7.10
N GLY A 162 16.74 6.94 -7.52
CA GLY A 162 17.27 5.58 -7.64
C GLY A 162 17.60 4.91 -6.30
N ARG A 163 16.94 5.31 -5.20
CA ARG A 163 17.23 4.86 -3.84
C ARG A 163 16.42 3.65 -3.38
N GLY A 164 15.19 3.53 -3.88
CA GLY A 164 14.28 2.44 -3.54
C GLY A 164 13.02 2.50 -4.39
N THR A 165 12.46 1.33 -4.69
CA THR A 165 11.18 1.13 -5.38
C THR A 165 10.73 -0.33 -5.23
N LEU A 166 9.58 -0.70 -5.79
CA LEU A 166 9.17 -2.09 -5.98
C LEU A 166 9.51 -2.56 -7.39
N LEU A 167 10.03 -3.78 -7.48
CA LEU A 167 10.08 -4.54 -8.72
C LEU A 167 8.83 -5.41 -8.83
N LEU A 168 8.04 -5.20 -9.88
CA LEU A 168 7.07 -6.17 -10.36
C LEU A 168 7.82 -7.20 -11.19
N VAL A 169 7.96 -8.42 -10.68
CA VAL A 169 8.45 -9.56 -11.47
C VAL A 169 7.25 -10.31 -12.02
N ILE A 170 7.04 -10.22 -13.32
CA ILE A 170 5.98 -10.93 -14.04
C ILE A 170 6.61 -12.15 -14.69
N SER A 171 6.01 -13.31 -14.48
CA SER A 171 6.53 -14.60 -14.91
C SER A 171 5.40 -15.50 -15.43
N ASN A 172 5.78 -16.51 -16.20
CA ASN A 172 4.86 -17.45 -16.86
C ASN A 172 4.01 -16.86 -18.00
N TYR A 173 4.23 -15.59 -18.35
CA TYR A 173 3.45 -14.88 -19.39
C TYR A 173 3.86 -15.29 -20.81
N ASN A 174 2.88 -15.66 -21.63
CA ASN A 174 3.05 -16.10 -23.02
C ASN A 174 3.48 -14.96 -23.99
N GLY A 175 3.30 -13.69 -23.61
CA GLY A 175 3.60 -12.51 -24.44
C GLY A 175 2.43 -11.96 -25.26
N GLU A 176 1.27 -12.64 -25.23
CA GLU A 176 0.09 -12.37 -26.06
C GLU A 176 -0.96 -11.52 -25.32
N ALA A 177 -1.91 -10.97 -26.06
CA ALA A 177 -2.96 -10.12 -25.48
C ALA A 177 -3.78 -10.80 -24.37
N ASP A 178 -3.97 -12.12 -24.47
CA ASP A 178 -4.71 -12.94 -23.51
C ASP A 178 -3.86 -14.08 -22.95
N ASP A 179 -3.79 -14.17 -21.62
CA ASP A 179 -3.11 -15.24 -20.87
C ASP A 179 -3.91 -15.59 -19.59
N LEU A 180 -4.05 -16.87 -19.30
CA LEU A 180 -4.81 -17.40 -18.16
C LEU A 180 -3.97 -17.66 -16.90
N ASP A 181 -2.64 -17.75 -17.00
CA ASP A 181 -1.75 -18.19 -15.91
C ASP A 181 -0.48 -17.34 -15.84
N VAL A 182 -0.61 -16.06 -15.48
CA VAL A 182 0.57 -15.24 -15.15
C VAL A 182 0.82 -15.23 -13.65
N LYS A 183 2.09 -15.11 -13.25
CA LYS A 183 2.50 -15.07 -11.85
C LYS A 183 3.29 -13.81 -11.57
N VAL A 184 2.83 -13.06 -10.58
CA VAL A 184 3.44 -11.78 -10.20
C VAL A 184 4.01 -11.87 -8.81
N SER A 185 5.21 -11.32 -8.64
CA SER A 185 5.85 -11.07 -7.35
C SER A 185 6.17 -9.57 -7.24
N LEU A 186 6.04 -9.01 -6.04
CA LEU A 186 6.61 -7.71 -5.69
C LEU A 186 7.87 -7.92 -4.84
N ILE A 187 8.95 -7.21 -5.18
CA ILE A 187 10.23 -7.27 -4.48
C ILE A 187 10.69 -5.83 -4.18
N GLU A 188 11.01 -5.52 -2.93
CA GLU A 188 11.64 -4.24 -2.58
C GLU A 188 13.07 -4.13 -3.11
N THR A 189 13.50 -2.90 -3.39
CA THR A 189 14.88 -2.61 -3.81
C THR A 189 15.65 -1.83 -2.76
N LEU A 190 16.97 -1.99 -2.82
CA LEU A 190 17.97 -1.27 -2.03
C LEU A 190 18.70 -0.25 -2.92
N GLY A 191 17.98 0.29 -3.92
CA GLY A 191 18.48 1.28 -4.88
C GLY A 191 19.31 0.72 -6.03
N ILE A 192 19.66 1.60 -6.97
CA ILE A 192 20.43 1.30 -8.17
C ILE A 192 21.93 1.32 -7.85
N SER A 193 22.68 0.34 -8.34
CA SER A 193 24.15 0.38 -8.31
C SER A 193 24.69 1.33 -9.39
N THR A 194 25.61 2.21 -9.02
CA THR A 194 26.33 3.12 -9.94
C THR A 194 27.02 2.41 -11.10
N ASP A 195 27.35 1.13 -10.92
CA ASP A 195 28.19 0.36 -11.85
C ASP A 195 27.37 -0.28 -12.98
N GLY A 196 26.03 -0.19 -12.91
CA GLY A 196 25.08 -0.84 -13.82
C GLY A 196 24.70 -0.06 -15.08
N GLY A 197 25.34 1.08 -15.35
CA GLY A 197 25.00 1.92 -16.51
C GLY A 197 23.81 2.86 -16.29
N ALA A 198 23.55 3.26 -15.04
CA ALA A 198 22.52 4.22 -14.65
C ALA A 198 22.78 5.66 -15.17
N GLY A 199 21.91 6.63 -14.83
CA GLY A 199 22.10 8.04 -15.19
C GLY A 199 23.40 8.63 -14.59
N GLN A 200 24.16 9.38 -15.38
CA GLN A 200 25.49 9.87 -14.97
C GLN A 200 25.45 11.09 -14.04
N ASP A 201 24.39 11.89 -14.09
CA ASP A 201 24.22 13.08 -13.27
C ASP A 201 23.19 12.79 -12.18
N ALA A 202 23.65 12.61 -10.93
CA ALA A 202 22.76 12.64 -9.78
C ALA A 202 22.22 14.06 -9.62
N ASP A 203 20.88 14.21 -9.57
CA ASP A 203 20.23 15.48 -9.24
C ASP A 203 20.81 15.98 -7.89
N PRO A 204 21.25 17.25 -7.76
CA PRO A 204 21.64 17.83 -6.48
C PRO A 204 20.59 17.65 -5.37
N GLY A 205 19.30 17.60 -5.73
CA GLY A 205 18.18 17.27 -4.82
C GLY A 205 18.14 15.81 -4.36
N CYS A 206 18.96 14.93 -4.91
CA CYS A 206 19.16 13.53 -4.54
C CYS A 206 20.43 13.28 -3.70
N ALA A 207 21.19 14.32 -3.36
CA ALA A 207 22.22 14.21 -2.34
C ALA A 207 21.59 14.12 -0.93
N VAL A 208 22.05 13.17 -0.11
CA VAL A 208 21.84 13.15 1.35
C VAL A 208 23.19 12.95 2.02
N ASP A 209 23.46 13.73 3.06
CA ASP A 209 24.75 13.72 3.75
C ASP A 209 25.04 12.34 4.37
N GLY A 210 26.10 11.69 3.89
CA GLY A 210 26.59 10.41 4.41
C GLY A 210 25.98 9.16 3.76
N GLU A 211 25.03 9.28 2.84
CA GLU A 211 24.61 8.16 1.97
C GLU A 211 25.53 8.04 0.75
N ALA A 212 25.66 6.81 0.22
CA ALA A 212 26.36 6.61 -1.05
C ALA A 212 25.55 7.24 -2.20
N PRO A 213 26.21 7.86 -3.20
CA PRO A 213 25.49 8.44 -4.33
C PRO A 213 24.72 7.35 -5.08
N THR A 214 23.41 7.52 -5.13
CA THR A 214 22.51 6.72 -5.95
C THR A 214 22.34 7.41 -7.30
N ALA A 215 22.24 6.61 -8.36
CA ALA A 215 22.09 7.10 -9.71
C ALA A 215 20.61 7.04 -10.12
N PRO A 216 20.06 8.08 -10.76
CA PRO A 216 18.66 8.10 -11.15
C PRO A 216 18.35 7.01 -12.20
N PRO A 217 17.16 6.39 -12.16
CA PRO A 217 16.74 5.42 -13.16
C PRO A 217 16.59 6.08 -14.54
N LYS A 218 16.88 5.32 -15.60
CA LYS A 218 16.62 5.71 -16.98
C LYS A 218 15.24 5.28 -17.47
N GLY A 219 14.70 4.18 -16.96
CA GLY A 219 13.48 3.54 -17.43
C GLY A 219 13.57 2.90 -18.82
N ASP A 220 14.79 2.67 -19.32
CA ASP A 220 15.07 2.11 -20.65
C ASP A 220 15.32 0.58 -20.65
N GLY A 221 15.16 -0.08 -19.50
CA GLY A 221 15.47 -1.50 -19.33
C GLY A 221 16.93 -1.82 -19.06
N THR A 222 17.80 -0.81 -18.86
CA THR A 222 19.19 -1.02 -18.43
C THR A 222 19.41 -0.84 -16.93
N ASP A 223 18.40 -0.35 -16.17
CA ASP A 223 18.52 -0.13 -14.73
C ASP A 223 18.60 -1.45 -13.93
N TYR A 224 19.67 -1.64 -13.15
CA TYR A 224 19.84 -2.76 -12.23
C TYR A 224 19.59 -2.34 -10.79
N TRP A 225 18.47 -2.79 -10.23
CA TRP A 225 18.07 -2.48 -8.85
C TRP A 225 18.55 -3.56 -7.88
N ASN A 226 19.38 -3.20 -6.92
CA ASN A 226 19.81 -4.13 -5.88
C ASN A 226 18.60 -4.56 -5.04
N VAL A 227 18.63 -5.79 -4.53
CA VAL A 227 17.53 -6.36 -3.71
C VAL A 227 18.09 -6.97 -2.42
N PRO A 228 17.27 -7.22 -1.39
CA PRO A 228 17.74 -7.90 -0.18
C PRO A 228 18.35 -9.28 -0.42
N LEU A 229 19.29 -9.68 0.43
CA LEU A 229 19.74 -11.08 0.51
C LEU A 229 18.55 -12.02 0.71
N GLY A 230 18.43 -13.02 -0.16
CA GLY A 230 17.32 -13.97 -0.17
C GLY A 230 16.05 -13.49 -0.89
N ALA A 231 16.03 -12.26 -1.44
CA ALA A 231 14.99 -11.80 -2.34
C ALA A 231 15.18 -12.43 -3.73
N THR A 232 14.74 -13.68 -3.86
CA THR A 232 14.74 -14.43 -5.11
C THR A 232 13.31 -14.47 -5.68
N PRO A 233 13.10 -14.10 -6.96
CA PRO A 233 11.81 -14.24 -7.62
C PRO A 233 11.23 -15.66 -7.44
N GLY A 234 9.93 -15.73 -7.16
CA GLY A 234 9.22 -17.00 -7.05
C GLY A 234 9.38 -17.80 -5.76
N LEU A 235 10.20 -17.37 -4.79
CA LEU A 235 10.43 -18.16 -3.57
C LEU A 235 9.54 -17.82 -2.35
N ARG A 236 8.83 -16.68 -2.33
CA ARG A 236 8.08 -16.25 -1.12
C ARG A 236 6.69 -15.64 -1.37
N THR A 237 6.56 -14.75 -2.33
CA THR A 237 5.29 -14.05 -2.62
C THR A 237 5.01 -14.10 -4.13
N GLN A 238 4.37 -15.17 -4.59
CA GLN A 238 3.77 -15.24 -5.92
C GLN A 238 2.26 -15.25 -5.80
N VAL A 239 1.61 -14.40 -6.57
CA VAL A 239 0.16 -14.38 -6.74
C VAL A 239 -0.15 -14.69 -8.19
N ASN A 240 -1.12 -15.59 -8.40
CA ASN A 240 -1.59 -15.94 -9.73
C ASN A 240 -2.54 -14.86 -10.24
N GLY A 241 -2.41 -14.52 -11.53
CA GLY A 241 -3.21 -13.54 -12.23
C GLY A 241 -3.48 -14.00 -13.66
N TRP A 242 -4.02 -13.09 -14.46
CA TRP A 242 -4.27 -13.25 -15.88
C TRP A 242 -3.91 -11.97 -16.63
N VAL A 243 -3.84 -12.05 -17.95
CA VAL A 243 -3.79 -10.90 -18.85
C VAL A 243 -4.99 -11.01 -19.78
N LYS A 244 -5.70 -9.91 -19.99
CA LYS A 244 -6.78 -9.81 -20.99
C LYS A 244 -6.68 -8.50 -21.75
N ASP A 245 -6.69 -8.53 -23.08
CA ASP A 245 -6.47 -7.35 -23.92
C ASP A 245 -5.19 -6.55 -23.52
N TYR A 246 -4.10 -7.28 -23.24
CA TYR A 246 -2.83 -6.79 -22.64
C TYR A 246 -2.97 -6.17 -21.24
N ARG A 247 -4.13 -6.26 -20.58
CA ARG A 247 -4.34 -5.76 -19.22
C ARG A 247 -4.05 -6.86 -18.20
N LEU A 248 -2.96 -6.69 -17.47
CA LEU A 248 -2.62 -7.53 -16.32
C LEU A 248 -3.68 -7.35 -15.22
N ALA A 249 -4.06 -8.46 -14.60
CA ALA A 249 -4.97 -8.50 -13.46
C ALA A 249 -4.57 -9.60 -12.46
N ILE A 250 -4.67 -9.27 -11.18
CA ILE A 250 -4.49 -10.16 -10.03
C ILE A 250 -5.71 -9.96 -9.13
N ASP A 251 -6.31 -11.05 -8.66
CA ASP A 251 -7.31 -11.03 -7.61
C ASP A 251 -6.96 -12.04 -6.53
N ALA A 252 -6.57 -11.52 -5.37
CA ALA A 252 -6.21 -12.26 -4.17
C ALA A 252 -7.03 -11.81 -2.95
N ARG A 253 -8.18 -11.16 -3.14
CA ARG A 253 -9.14 -10.79 -2.06
C ARG A 253 -9.47 -11.96 -1.14
N ARG A 254 -9.62 -13.15 -1.75
CA ARG A 254 -9.95 -14.41 -1.06
C ARG A 254 -8.73 -15.31 -0.78
N SER A 255 -7.51 -14.78 -0.87
CA SER A 255 -6.26 -15.52 -0.60
C SER A 255 -5.61 -15.04 0.70
N SER A 256 -4.88 -15.93 1.37
CA SER A 256 -3.96 -15.58 2.46
C SER A 256 -2.60 -15.05 1.95
N SER A 257 -2.48 -14.74 0.66
CA SER A 257 -1.28 -14.17 0.04
C SER A 257 -1.18 -12.68 0.39
N THR A 258 -0.01 -12.26 0.89
CA THR A 258 0.32 -10.84 1.00
C THR A 258 1.21 -10.36 -0.14
N LEU A 259 1.21 -9.06 -0.40
CA LEU A 259 2.18 -8.39 -1.25
C LEU A 259 2.75 -7.13 -0.56
N PRO A 260 4.07 -6.89 -0.64
CA PRO A 260 4.70 -5.72 -0.06
C PRO A 260 4.32 -4.43 -0.80
N PHE A 261 4.15 -3.36 -0.03
CA PHE A 261 3.69 -2.04 -0.46
C PHE A 261 4.48 -0.96 0.29
N TYR A 262 4.93 0.10 -0.39
CA TYR A 262 5.60 1.20 0.30
C TYR A 262 4.60 2.22 0.87
N PHE A 263 4.72 2.46 2.17
CA PHE A 263 4.10 3.59 2.84
C PHE A 263 5.17 4.43 3.53
N GLY A 264 5.43 5.63 2.98
CA GLY A 264 6.63 6.40 3.33
C GLY A 264 7.90 5.64 2.94
N GLU A 265 8.77 5.38 3.93
CA GLU A 265 9.99 4.56 3.75
C GLU A 265 9.84 3.11 4.27
N THR A 266 8.65 2.70 4.72
CA THR A 266 8.40 1.35 5.27
C THR A 266 7.67 0.47 4.25
N LEU A 267 7.95 -0.84 4.28
CA LEU A 267 7.06 -1.83 3.68
C LEU A 267 5.90 -2.16 4.64
N ALA A 268 4.68 -1.96 4.17
CA ALA A 268 3.51 -2.66 4.68
C ALA A 268 3.26 -3.94 3.84
N GLU A 269 2.68 -4.97 4.46
CA GLU A 269 2.21 -6.17 3.78
C GLU A 269 0.70 -6.05 3.55
N LEU A 270 0.29 -5.84 2.29
CA LEU A 270 -1.12 -5.81 1.94
C LEU A 270 -1.68 -7.24 1.89
N SER A 271 -2.80 -7.48 2.54
CA SER A 271 -3.65 -8.65 2.31
C SER A 271 -4.81 -8.31 1.37
N GLY A 272 -5.56 -9.32 0.95
CA GLY A 272 -6.77 -9.14 0.14
C GLY A 272 -6.52 -8.46 -1.21
N VAL A 273 -5.34 -8.68 -1.82
CA VAL A 273 -4.78 -7.77 -2.82
C VAL A 273 -5.47 -7.86 -4.18
N VAL A 274 -5.76 -6.72 -4.80
CA VAL A 274 -6.10 -6.59 -6.22
C VAL A 274 -5.04 -5.74 -6.90
N LEU A 275 -4.49 -6.22 -8.02
CA LEU A 275 -3.57 -5.44 -8.85
C LEU A 275 -4.03 -5.49 -10.29
N THR A 276 -4.06 -4.36 -10.97
CA THR A 276 -4.27 -4.29 -12.42
C THR A 276 -3.30 -3.33 -13.07
N GLY A 277 -3.13 -3.41 -14.40
CA GLY A 277 -2.40 -2.42 -15.17
C GLY A 277 -2.34 -2.78 -16.65
N GLN A 278 -2.19 -1.78 -17.52
CA GLN A 278 -2.06 -2.00 -18.96
C GLN A 278 -0.61 -2.33 -19.29
N LEU A 279 -0.34 -3.55 -19.75
CA LEU A 279 0.94 -3.87 -20.38
C LEU A 279 0.99 -3.17 -21.75
N VAL A 280 2.11 -2.53 -22.03
CA VAL A 280 2.40 -1.92 -23.34
C VAL A 280 3.66 -2.60 -23.88
N PRO A 281 3.57 -3.36 -24.99
CA PRO A 281 4.71 -4.06 -25.58
C PRO A 281 5.72 -3.05 -26.14
N LEU A 282 7.00 -3.35 -25.92
CA LEU A 282 8.12 -2.54 -26.39
C LEU A 282 9.05 -3.35 -27.30
N GLY A 283 9.53 -2.71 -28.35
CA GLY A 283 10.50 -3.25 -29.29
C GLY A 283 11.95 -3.04 -28.85
N PRO A 284 12.93 -3.51 -29.66
CA PRO A 284 14.34 -3.57 -29.26
C PRO A 284 15.01 -2.22 -28.99
N THR A 285 14.40 -1.09 -29.42
CA THR A 285 14.89 0.27 -29.16
C THR A 285 14.05 1.03 -28.13
N GLY A 286 13.12 0.37 -27.45
CA GLY A 286 12.20 0.96 -26.47
C GLY A 286 10.98 1.65 -27.11
N GLU A 287 10.80 1.50 -28.43
CA GLU A 287 9.61 1.95 -29.14
C GLU A 287 8.37 1.16 -28.72
N VAL A 288 7.21 1.83 -28.67
CA VAL A 288 5.93 1.14 -28.44
C VAL A 288 5.58 0.34 -29.70
N LEU A 289 5.27 -0.93 -29.52
CA LEU A 289 4.74 -1.76 -30.60
C LEU A 289 3.22 -1.58 -30.66
N ASP A 290 2.75 -0.90 -31.71
CA ASP A 290 1.33 -0.94 -32.06
C ASP A 290 1.00 -2.39 -32.44
N GLY A 291 0.18 -3.07 -31.62
CA GLY A 291 0.03 -4.54 -31.55
C GLY A 291 -0.61 -5.25 -32.76
N GLY A 292 -0.27 -4.85 -33.98
CA GLY A 292 -0.52 -5.62 -35.19
C GLY A 292 0.49 -6.76 -35.37
N LEU A 293 0.08 -7.80 -36.08
CA LEU A 293 0.85 -9.05 -36.30
C LEU A 293 2.24 -8.85 -36.92
N ASP A 294 2.47 -7.71 -37.60
CA ASP A 294 3.72 -7.38 -38.28
C ASP A 294 4.75 -6.65 -37.38
N ALA A 295 4.39 -6.26 -36.15
CA ALA A 295 5.23 -5.42 -35.28
C ALA A 295 6.46 -6.14 -34.69
N GLY A 296 6.60 -7.45 -34.94
CA GLY A 296 7.64 -8.28 -34.33
C GLY A 296 7.30 -8.70 -32.89
N ALA A 297 8.10 -9.61 -32.33
CA ALA A 297 7.90 -10.05 -30.95
C ALA A 297 8.42 -8.98 -29.96
N PRO A 298 7.65 -8.63 -28.91
CA PRO A 298 8.10 -7.69 -27.89
C PRO A 298 9.35 -8.21 -27.17
N THR A 299 10.32 -7.31 -26.97
CA THR A 299 11.54 -7.57 -26.19
C THR A 299 11.37 -7.23 -24.72
N SER A 300 10.49 -6.28 -24.41
CA SER A 300 10.12 -5.92 -23.04
C SER A 300 8.70 -5.35 -23.00
N PHE A 301 8.24 -4.99 -21.81
CA PHE A 301 6.95 -4.32 -21.59
C PHE A 301 7.17 -3.17 -20.61
N ARG A 302 6.32 -2.15 -20.68
CA ARG A 302 6.05 -1.25 -19.54
C ARG A 302 4.63 -1.52 -19.04
N LEU A 303 4.32 -1.12 -17.82
CA LEU A 303 2.96 -1.16 -17.26
C LEU A 303 2.52 0.27 -16.96
N VAL A 304 1.39 0.69 -17.53
CA VAL A 304 0.80 2.02 -17.34
C VAL A 304 -0.60 1.90 -16.75
N ASP A 305 -1.08 2.97 -16.11
CA ASP A 305 -2.38 2.97 -15.40
C ASP A 305 -2.52 1.78 -14.42
N GLY A 306 -1.40 1.43 -13.77
CA GLY A 306 -1.36 0.44 -12.72
C GLY A 306 -2.22 0.89 -11.54
N THR A 307 -2.96 -0.04 -10.94
CA THR A 307 -3.70 0.17 -9.69
C THR A 307 -3.46 -1.03 -8.81
N LEU A 308 -2.90 -0.80 -7.62
CA LEU A 308 -2.69 -1.79 -6.56
C LEU A 308 -3.56 -1.38 -5.37
N ALA A 309 -4.48 -2.25 -4.96
CA ALA A 309 -5.29 -2.06 -3.77
C ALA A 309 -5.18 -3.27 -2.85
N GLY A 310 -5.36 -3.05 -1.56
CA GLY A 310 -5.35 -4.10 -0.55
C GLY A 310 -5.49 -3.54 0.86
N ARG A 311 -5.41 -4.41 1.86
CA ARG A 311 -5.67 -4.08 3.26
C ARG A 311 -4.36 -4.06 4.05
N ALA A 312 -3.95 -2.88 4.48
CA ALA A 312 -2.70 -2.68 5.21
C ALA A 312 -2.95 -2.69 6.73
N PRO A 313 -2.21 -3.48 7.53
CA PRO A 313 -2.27 -3.42 8.99
C PRO A 313 -2.02 -2.00 9.49
N VAL A 314 -2.91 -1.46 10.33
CA VAL A 314 -2.79 -0.05 10.74
C VAL A 314 -1.48 0.26 11.46
N GLN A 315 -0.95 -0.70 12.23
CA GLN A 315 0.35 -0.58 12.89
C GLN A 315 1.47 -0.28 11.87
N GLN A 316 1.52 -0.99 10.74
CA GLN A 316 2.55 -0.79 9.72
C GLN A 316 2.41 0.58 9.03
N LEU A 317 1.18 1.07 8.86
CA LEU A 317 0.90 2.39 8.33
C LEU A 317 1.30 3.51 9.29
N VAL A 318 1.03 3.38 10.60
CA VAL A 318 1.46 4.35 11.62
C VAL A 318 3.00 4.40 11.70
N VAL A 319 3.65 3.24 11.69
CA VAL A 319 5.12 3.11 11.63
C VAL A 319 5.67 3.80 10.38
N GLY A 320 5.11 3.52 9.20
CA GLY A 320 5.53 4.12 7.92
C GLY A 320 5.30 5.62 7.84
N ALA A 321 4.18 6.10 8.36
CA ALA A 321 3.84 7.53 8.40
C ALA A 321 4.89 8.36 9.14
N GLY A 322 5.41 7.87 10.28
CA GLY A 322 6.43 8.57 11.04
C GLY A 322 7.84 8.48 10.43
N LEU A 323 8.08 7.56 9.49
CA LEU A 323 9.32 7.53 8.69
C LEU A 323 9.28 8.44 7.46
N VAL A 324 8.18 9.15 7.20
CA VAL A 324 8.15 10.15 6.11
C VAL A 324 9.04 11.33 6.48
N ASP A 325 10.01 11.65 5.62
CA ASP A 325 10.85 12.84 5.71
C ASP A 325 10.23 14.01 4.94
N ASP A 326 10.04 15.14 5.62
CA ASP A 326 9.58 16.41 5.01
C ASP A 326 10.71 17.16 4.27
N GLY A 327 11.93 16.64 4.35
CA GLY A 327 13.16 17.19 3.79
C GLY A 327 14.09 17.81 4.85
N ASN A 328 13.72 17.78 6.13
CA ASN A 328 14.59 18.13 7.26
C ASN A 328 14.35 17.28 8.51
N VAL A 329 13.11 16.84 8.76
CA VAL A 329 12.72 16.14 9.99
C VAL A 329 11.74 15.02 9.67
N LEU A 330 12.09 13.79 10.07
CA LEU A 330 11.16 12.65 10.04
C LEU A 330 9.92 12.96 10.87
N ALA A 331 8.74 12.65 10.34
CA ALA A 331 7.46 12.92 10.99
C ALA A 331 7.41 12.44 12.45
N CYS A 332 7.98 11.27 12.79
CA CYS A 332 8.09 10.75 14.15
C CYS A 332 8.78 11.68 15.19
N LYS A 333 9.57 12.65 14.73
CA LYS A 333 10.25 13.65 15.57
C LYS A 333 9.49 14.98 15.63
N SER A 334 8.40 15.10 14.87
CA SER A 334 7.53 16.28 14.83
C SER A 334 6.33 16.10 15.78
N PRO A 335 5.96 17.13 16.57
CA PRO A 335 4.72 17.11 17.34
C PRO A 335 3.45 16.89 16.50
N LEU A 336 3.52 17.15 15.18
CA LEU A 336 2.41 16.87 14.25
C LEU A 336 2.11 15.38 14.09
N PHE A 337 3.06 14.48 14.41
CA PHE A 337 2.81 13.05 14.30
C PHE A 337 1.76 12.58 15.32
N GLU A 338 1.98 12.80 16.61
CA GLU A 338 1.03 12.43 17.66
C GLU A 338 -0.27 13.25 17.63
N THR A 339 -0.20 14.52 17.19
CA THR A 339 -1.37 15.42 17.21
C THR A 339 -2.24 15.38 15.96
N LEU A 340 -1.76 14.81 14.85
CA LEU A 340 -2.50 14.79 13.60
C LEU A 340 -2.25 13.57 12.72
N ILE A 341 -1.00 13.21 12.40
CA ILE A 341 -0.72 12.16 11.41
C ILE A 341 -1.18 10.80 11.92
N ARG A 342 -0.74 10.40 13.12
CA ARG A 342 -1.14 9.15 13.76
C ARG A 342 -2.66 9.09 14.00
N PRO A 343 -3.31 10.12 14.60
CA PRO A 343 -4.77 10.18 14.67
C PRO A 343 -5.49 10.03 13.31
N SER A 344 -4.97 10.63 12.24
CA SER A 344 -5.60 10.56 10.90
C SER A 344 -5.51 9.15 10.30
N VAL A 345 -4.35 8.48 10.43
CA VAL A 345 -4.19 7.07 10.01
C VAL A 345 -5.09 6.14 10.85
N CYS A 346 -5.18 6.39 12.15
CA CYS A 346 -6.03 5.58 13.06
C CYS A 346 -7.53 5.82 12.88
N ALA A 347 -7.93 7.02 12.43
CA ALA A 347 -9.32 7.32 12.06
C ALA A 347 -9.73 6.71 10.71
N ALA A 348 -8.76 6.28 9.89
CA ALA A 348 -8.99 5.65 8.59
C ALA A 348 -9.28 4.14 8.66
N VAL A 349 -9.13 3.52 9.84
CA VAL A 349 -9.30 2.07 10.03
C VAL A 349 -10.75 1.66 9.74
N ASP A 350 -10.91 0.80 8.73
CA ASP A 350 -12.19 0.52 8.08
C ASP A 350 -12.43 -0.96 7.74
N THR A 351 -11.38 -1.79 7.71
CA THR A 351 -11.44 -3.19 7.26
C THR A 351 -10.62 -4.14 8.15
N MET A 352 -10.75 -5.46 7.95
CA MET A 352 -9.93 -6.49 8.61
C MET A 352 -8.70 -6.85 7.76
N HIS A 353 -7.54 -7.02 8.38
CA HIS A 353 -6.36 -7.55 7.69
C HIS A 353 -6.54 -9.02 7.26
N ASP A 354 -7.11 -9.87 8.12
CA ASP A 354 -7.46 -11.24 7.77
C ASP A 354 -8.87 -11.27 7.15
N THR A 355 -8.95 -11.51 5.83
CA THR A 355 -10.23 -11.52 5.10
C THR A 355 -11.15 -12.68 5.51
N SER A 356 -10.65 -13.67 6.27
CA SER A 356 -11.50 -14.70 6.89
C SER A 356 -12.26 -14.21 8.14
N LEU A 357 -11.97 -12.98 8.59
CA LEU A 357 -12.60 -12.34 9.74
C LEU A 357 -13.67 -11.30 9.37
N ASP A 358 -13.89 -11.04 8.07
CA ASP A 358 -14.92 -10.13 7.57
C ASP A 358 -16.33 -10.56 8.00
N LEU A 359 -17.18 -9.56 8.26
CA LEU A 359 -18.59 -9.71 8.69
C LEU A 359 -18.77 -10.46 10.02
N ARG A 360 -17.71 -10.61 10.83
CA ARG A 360 -17.76 -11.28 12.15
C ARG A 360 -18.06 -10.35 13.33
N GLY A 361 -18.26 -9.05 13.09
CA GLY A 361 -18.49 -8.05 14.13
C GLY A 361 -17.28 -7.83 15.06
N LEU A 362 -16.08 -8.11 14.57
CA LEU A 362 -14.82 -7.84 15.26
C LEU A 362 -14.37 -6.38 15.02
N PRO A 363 -13.55 -5.78 15.90
CA PRO A 363 -12.96 -4.47 15.64
C PRO A 363 -12.05 -4.50 14.42
N CYS A 364 -12.15 -3.48 13.57
CA CYS A 364 -11.27 -3.29 12.41
C CYS A 364 -9.81 -3.10 12.85
N ASP A 365 -8.85 -3.70 12.12
CA ASP A 365 -7.41 -3.65 12.42
C ASP A 365 -6.53 -3.21 11.21
N ALA A 366 -7.15 -3.02 10.05
CA ALA A 366 -6.51 -2.57 8.82
C ALA A 366 -7.18 -1.32 8.22
N VAL A 367 -6.44 -0.67 7.33
CA VAL A 367 -6.94 0.39 6.47
C VAL A 367 -6.96 -0.13 5.03
N SER A 368 -8.04 0.14 4.29
CA SER A 368 -8.06 -0.03 2.84
C SER A 368 -7.17 1.01 2.15
N VAL A 369 -6.26 0.51 1.32
CA VAL A 369 -5.28 1.35 0.63
C VAL A 369 -5.35 1.07 -0.86
N THR A 370 -5.45 2.13 -1.66
CA THR A 370 -5.18 2.08 -3.11
C THR A 370 -4.00 2.98 -3.47
N ALA A 371 -3.13 2.49 -4.34
CA ALA A 371 -2.15 3.27 -5.07
C ALA A 371 -2.31 3.09 -6.58
N ARG A 372 -2.23 4.18 -7.34
CA ARG A 372 -2.00 4.13 -8.78
C ARG A 372 -0.51 4.27 -9.08
N PHE A 373 -0.04 3.59 -10.12
CA PHE A 373 1.38 3.54 -10.45
C PHE A 373 1.64 3.32 -11.93
N ASP A 374 2.81 3.78 -12.39
CA ASP A 374 3.40 3.38 -13.67
C ASP A 374 4.70 2.62 -13.37
N ALA A 375 5.03 1.62 -14.19
CA ALA A 375 6.25 0.83 -14.06
C ALA A 375 6.96 0.64 -15.41
N VAL A 376 8.28 0.74 -15.39
CA VAL A 376 9.18 0.75 -16.56
C VAL A 376 10.07 -0.50 -16.58
N PRO A 377 10.57 -0.95 -17.75
CA PRO A 377 11.48 -2.09 -17.82
C PRO A 377 12.69 -1.92 -16.89
N ALA A 378 13.07 -2.97 -16.18
CA ALA A 378 14.18 -2.97 -15.23
C ALA A 378 14.82 -4.36 -15.11
N ASN A 379 15.93 -4.46 -14.35
CA ASN A 379 16.59 -5.71 -14.01
C ASN A 379 16.81 -5.84 -12.50
N ILE A 380 16.91 -7.08 -12.02
CA ILE A 380 17.36 -7.39 -10.67
C ILE A 380 18.89 -7.30 -10.63
N GLY A 381 19.40 -6.41 -9.77
CA GLY A 381 20.82 -6.19 -9.50
C GLY A 381 21.39 -7.14 -8.46
N ALA A 382 22.41 -6.68 -7.72
CA ALA A 382 23.07 -7.49 -6.71
C ALA A 382 22.18 -7.69 -5.47
N GLN A 383 22.31 -8.86 -4.82
CA GLN A 383 21.72 -9.07 -3.51
C GLN A 383 22.59 -8.44 -2.41
N GLN A 384 21.99 -7.67 -1.52
CA GLN A 384 22.69 -6.94 -0.45
C GLN A 384 22.02 -7.13 0.92
N PRO A 385 22.75 -7.09 2.04
CA PRO A 385 22.14 -7.12 3.37
C PRO A 385 21.27 -5.87 3.58
N ARG A 386 20.07 -6.04 4.15
CA ARG A 386 19.26 -4.88 4.59
C ARG A 386 20.02 -4.14 5.69
N MET A 387 20.20 -2.83 5.51
CA MET A 387 20.67 -1.93 6.56
C MET A 387 19.48 -1.59 7.49
N PRO A 388 19.54 -1.86 8.81
CA PRO A 388 18.45 -1.50 9.71
C PRO A 388 18.23 0.01 9.77
N ARG A 389 17.05 0.49 9.37
CA ARG A 389 16.59 1.87 9.58
C ARG A 389 15.73 1.92 10.85
N THR A 390 16.28 2.43 11.96
CA THR A 390 15.53 2.71 13.21
C THR A 390 15.62 4.19 13.64
N PRO A 391 15.38 5.16 12.74
CA PRO A 391 15.74 6.56 12.99
C PRO A 391 14.81 7.28 13.99
N CYS A 392 13.75 6.62 14.46
CA CYS A 392 12.76 7.11 15.41
C CYS A 392 12.85 6.47 16.81
N GLY A 393 13.84 5.60 17.06
CA GLY A 393 14.07 4.98 18.37
C GLY A 393 13.81 3.46 18.41
N PRO A 394 14.07 2.81 19.56
CA PRO A 394 14.12 1.35 19.69
C PRO A 394 12.75 0.67 19.78
N ASP A 395 11.68 1.40 20.10
CA ASP A 395 10.30 0.90 20.22
C ASP A 395 9.38 1.47 19.12
N TRP A 396 9.96 1.92 18.00
CA TRP A 396 9.21 2.53 16.91
C TRP A 396 8.33 1.51 16.15
N ASP A 397 8.74 0.24 16.11
CA ASP A 397 7.98 -0.86 15.52
C ASP A 397 6.66 -1.18 16.25
N LYS A 398 6.49 -0.69 17.49
CA LYS A 398 5.33 -0.93 18.36
C LYS A 398 4.27 0.17 18.29
N GLN A 399 4.42 1.17 17.41
CA GLN A 399 3.44 2.25 17.31
C GLN A 399 2.12 1.75 16.69
N GLY A 400 1.05 1.75 17.48
CA GLY A 400 -0.31 1.39 17.07
C GLY A 400 -1.29 2.55 17.19
N CYS A 401 -2.59 2.24 17.30
CA CYS A 401 -3.66 3.23 17.46
C CYS A 401 -4.21 3.37 18.89
N ASN A 402 -3.59 2.70 19.85
CA ASN A 402 -3.90 2.74 21.29
C ASN A 402 -3.04 3.77 22.04
#